data_AF-A0A1Y5PIL5-F1
#
_entry.id   AF-A0A1Y5PIL5-F1
#
_cell.length_a   1.000
_cell.length_b   1.000
_cell.length_c   1.000
_cell.angle_alpha   90.00
_cell.angle_beta   90.00
_cell.angle_gamma   90.00
#
_symmetry.space_group_name_H-M   'P 1'
#
loop_
_entity.id
_entity.type
_entity.pdbx_description
1 polymer ?
#
loop_
_entity_poly.entity_id
_entity_poly.type
_entity_poly.pdbx_seq_one_letter_code
_entity_poly.pdbx_strand_id
1 'polypeptide(L)'
;MTTWREVEAAVPEFADRVQALFDAHKHKTIATLRADGSPRISGIETTFENGALTFGSMPNARKGADLRRGARFALHSATVDPVEGDEPKWPGEAKMVDAH
;
A
#
# COMPACT_ATOMS: atom_id res chain seq x y z
N MET A 1 8.21 -13.98 5.16
CA MET A 1 7.47 -12.76 4.79
C MET A 1 6.40 -12.57 5.83
N THR A 2 6.30 -11.39 6.45
CA THR A 2 5.30 -11.13 7.50
C THR A 2 3.95 -10.84 6.87
N THR A 3 2.92 -11.56 7.31
CA THR A 3 1.54 -11.35 6.90
C THR A 3 0.93 -10.18 7.64
N TRP A 4 -0.13 -9.58 7.07
CA TRP A 4 -0.84 -8.50 7.75
C TRP A 4 -1.46 -8.98 9.08
N ARG A 5 -1.98 -10.21 9.13
CA ARG A 5 -2.46 -10.85 10.38
C ARG A 5 -1.40 -10.89 11.49
N GLU A 6 -0.15 -11.18 11.15
CA GLU A 6 0.93 -11.17 12.15
C GLU A 6 1.21 -9.76 12.67
N VAL A 7 1.07 -8.73 11.83
CA VAL A 7 1.16 -7.31 12.23
C VAL A 7 -0.02 -6.92 13.12
N GLU A 8 -1.25 -7.26 12.73
CA GLU A 8 -2.46 -7.03 13.53
C GLU A 8 -2.35 -7.65 14.92
N ALA A 9 -1.83 -8.88 15.01
CA ALA A 9 -1.67 -9.56 16.29
C ALA A 9 -0.55 -8.95 17.16
N ALA A 10 0.53 -8.46 16.54
CA ALA A 10 1.69 -7.93 17.27
C ALA A 10 1.49 -6.48 17.73
N VAL A 11 0.85 -5.65 16.90
CA VAL A 11 0.70 -4.20 17.13
C VAL A 11 -0.69 -3.70 16.69
N PRO A 12 -1.77 -4.13 17.37
CA PRO A 12 -3.15 -3.93 16.91
C PRO A 12 -3.52 -2.45 16.69
N GLU A 13 -3.20 -1.56 17.64
CA GLU A 13 -3.51 -0.12 17.50
C GLU A 13 -2.80 0.54 16.32
N PHE A 14 -1.58 0.09 16.01
CA PHE A 14 -0.83 0.59 14.86
C PHE A 14 -1.42 0.03 13.55
N ALA A 15 -1.76 -1.25 13.54
CA ALA A 15 -2.40 -1.90 12.39
C ALA A 15 -3.72 -1.21 12.05
N ASP A 16 -4.57 -0.93 13.04
CA ASP A 16 -5.84 -0.22 12.87
C ASP A 16 -5.64 1.16 12.24
N ARG A 17 -4.64 1.93 12.70
CA ARG A 17 -4.32 3.25 12.12
C ARG A 17 -3.86 3.14 10.67
N VAL A 18 -3.02 2.17 10.34
CA VAL A 18 -2.55 1.94 8.97
C VAL A 18 -3.70 1.54 8.06
N GLN A 19 -4.55 0.61 8.50
CA GLN A 19 -5.72 0.20 7.73
C GLN A 19 -6.68 1.38 7.51
N ALA A 20 -6.96 2.18 8.54
CA ALA A 20 -7.79 3.38 8.42
C ALA A 20 -7.25 4.37 7.38
N LEU A 21 -5.92 4.58 7.32
CA LEU A 21 -5.29 5.44 6.32
C LEU A 21 -5.40 4.89 4.89
N PHE A 22 -5.33 3.58 4.71
CA PHE A 22 -5.54 2.94 3.41
C PHE A 22 -7.00 2.96 2.97
N ASP A 23 -7.95 2.84 3.90
CA ASP A 23 -9.38 2.82 3.63
C ASP A 23 -9.97 4.22 3.43
N ALA A 24 -9.32 5.27 3.93
CA ALA A 24 -9.77 6.66 3.82
C ALA A 24 -10.00 7.12 2.37
N HIS A 25 -9.27 6.56 1.41
CA HIS A 25 -9.39 6.91 0.00
C HIS A 25 -9.33 5.69 -0.91
N LYS A 26 -10.18 5.66 -1.94
CA LYS A 26 -10.26 4.54 -2.88
C LYS A 26 -8.95 4.30 -3.63
N HIS A 27 -8.35 5.37 -4.15
CA HIS A 27 -7.19 5.30 -5.05
C HIS A 27 -5.86 5.43 -4.30
N LYS A 28 -4.93 4.56 -4.67
CA LYS A 28 -3.57 4.47 -4.13
C LYS A 28 -2.57 4.48 -5.29
N THR A 29 -1.29 4.58 -4.97
CA THR A 29 -0.21 4.36 -5.95
C THR A 29 0.66 3.19 -5.55
N ILE A 30 1.08 2.41 -6.54
CA ILE A 30 2.04 1.30 -6.38
C ILE A 30 3.23 1.50 -7.31
N ALA A 31 4.41 1.36 -6.74
CA ALA A 31 5.68 1.31 -7.46
C ALA A 31 6.15 -0.14 -7.59
N THR A 32 6.52 -0.55 -8.80
CA THR A 32 7.05 -1.87 -9.15
C THR A 32 8.35 -1.75 -9.93
N LEU A 33 9.10 -2.85 -10.04
CA LEU A 33 10.34 -2.91 -10.82
C LEU A 33 10.10 -3.51 -12.21
N ARG A 34 10.52 -2.79 -13.24
CA ARG A 34 10.47 -3.27 -14.63
C ARG A 34 11.53 -4.33 -14.87
N ALA A 35 11.45 -5.01 -16.01
CA ALA A 35 12.43 -6.03 -16.41
C ALA A 35 13.88 -5.52 -16.48
N ASP A 36 14.04 -4.23 -16.76
CA ASP A 36 15.34 -3.52 -16.81
C ASP A 36 15.76 -2.93 -15.45
N GLY A 37 14.99 -3.18 -14.38
CA GLY A 37 15.23 -2.65 -13.04
C GLY A 37 14.76 -1.22 -12.82
N SER A 38 14.29 -0.50 -13.84
CA SER A 38 13.76 0.86 -13.67
C SER A 38 12.39 0.86 -12.97
N PRO A 39 12.05 1.93 -12.21
CA PRO A 39 10.78 1.99 -11.50
C PRO A 39 9.59 2.21 -12.45
N ARG A 40 8.44 1.64 -12.11
CA ARG A 40 7.13 1.98 -12.69
C ARG A 40 6.18 2.36 -11.58
N ILE A 41 5.42 3.45 -11.76
CA ILE A 41 4.29 3.80 -10.89
C ILE A 41 2.96 3.53 -11.60
N SER A 42 1.93 3.14 -10.86
CA SER A 42 0.57 2.93 -11.36
C SER A 42 -0.47 3.21 -10.28
N GLY A 43 -1.67 3.61 -10.70
CA GLY A 43 -2.84 3.62 -9.82
C GLY A 43 -3.29 2.21 -9.44
N ILE A 44 -3.80 2.07 -8.21
CA ILE A 44 -4.31 0.81 -7.67
C ILE A 44 -5.41 1.05 -6.63
N GLU A 45 -6.15 -0.01 -6.33
CA GLU A 45 -7.13 -0.10 -5.26
C GLU A 45 -6.78 -1.35 -4.45
N THR A 46 -6.92 -1.28 -3.13
CA THR A 46 -6.54 -2.35 -2.20
C THR A 46 -7.64 -2.56 -1.18
N THR A 47 -7.78 -3.78 -0.69
CA THR A 47 -8.66 -4.12 0.44
C THR A 47 -7.91 -4.98 1.45
N PHE A 48 -8.26 -4.83 2.73
CA PHE A 48 -7.81 -5.72 3.79
C PHE A 48 -8.84 -6.83 3.99
N GLU A 49 -8.49 -8.05 3.64
CA GLU A 49 -9.39 -9.20 3.70
C GLU A 49 -8.63 -10.43 4.17
N ASN A 50 -9.25 -11.22 5.04
CA ASN A 50 -8.71 -12.49 5.54
C ASN A 50 -7.30 -12.38 6.16
N GLY A 51 -6.95 -11.24 6.77
CA GLY A 51 -5.65 -11.01 7.38
C GLY A 51 -4.52 -10.73 6.37
N ALA A 52 -4.87 -10.23 5.18
CA ALA A 52 -3.94 -9.82 4.14
C ALA A 52 -4.39 -8.51 3.48
N LEU A 53 -3.43 -7.70 3.03
CA LEU A 53 -3.69 -6.66 2.05
C LEU A 53 -3.74 -7.32 0.67
N THR A 54 -4.84 -7.14 -0.04
CA THR A 54 -5.07 -7.68 -1.37
C THR A 54 -5.34 -6.56 -2.38
N PHE A 55 -5.06 -6.82 -3.65
CA PHE A 55 -5.42 -5.93 -4.75
C PHE A 55 -5.68 -6.71 -6.04
N GLY A 56 -6.62 -6.19 -6.83
CA GLY A 56 -6.90 -6.69 -8.17
C GLY A 56 -5.98 -6.07 -9.21
N SER A 57 -5.76 -6.78 -10.32
CA SER A 57 -5.12 -6.21 -11.50
C SER A 57 -5.82 -6.70 -12.76
N MET A 58 -6.06 -5.77 -13.69
CA MET A 58 -6.55 -6.13 -15.01
C MET A 58 -5.62 -7.17 -15.67
N PRO A 59 -6.17 -8.12 -16.44
CA PRO A 59 -5.37 -9.00 -17.27
C PRO A 59 -4.38 -8.20 -18.12
N ASN A 60 -3.16 -8.71 -18.26
CA ASN A 60 -2.07 -8.09 -19.03
C ASN A 60 -1.60 -6.70 -18.54
N ALA A 61 -2.07 -6.22 -17.38
CA ALA A 61 -1.55 -4.98 -16.82
C ALA A 61 -0.05 -5.10 -16.53
N ARG A 62 0.66 -4.04 -16.89
CA ARG A 62 2.12 -3.95 -16.81
C ARG A 62 2.67 -4.14 -15.39
N LYS A 63 2.03 -3.56 -14.37
CA LYS A 63 2.37 -3.77 -12.96
C LYS A 63 2.24 -5.25 -12.52
N GLY A 64 1.23 -5.96 -13.03
CA GLY A 64 1.07 -7.39 -12.74
C GLY A 64 2.16 -8.24 -13.39
N ALA A 65 2.63 -7.87 -14.58
CA ALA A 65 3.77 -8.52 -15.21
C ALA A 65 5.08 -8.26 -14.48
N ASP A 66 5.25 -7.07 -13.89
CA ASP A 66 6.39 -6.75 -13.02
C ASP A 66 6.38 -7.62 -11.76
N LEU A 67 5.25 -7.65 -11.03
CA LEU A 67 5.11 -8.40 -9.78
C LEU A 67 5.28 -9.91 -9.96
N ARG A 68 4.85 -10.47 -11.10
CA ARG A 68 5.10 -11.88 -11.43
C ARG A 68 6.57 -12.19 -11.69
N ARG A 69 7.36 -11.20 -12.12
CA ARG A 69 8.80 -11.35 -12.34
C ARG A 69 9.60 -11.17 -11.04
N GLY A 70 9.15 -10.26 -10.19
CA GLY A 70 9.70 -10.05 -8.86
C GLY A 70 8.68 -9.39 -7.95
N ALA A 71 8.51 -9.92 -6.75
CA ALA A 71 7.42 -9.54 -5.84
C ALA A 71 7.57 -8.13 -5.26
N ARG A 72 8.74 -7.51 -5.35
CA ARG A 72 9.05 -6.21 -4.74
C ARG A 72 8.13 -5.08 -5.22
N PHE A 73 7.57 -4.35 -4.27
CA PHE A 73 6.77 -3.15 -4.51
C PHE A 73 6.85 -2.16 -3.35
N ALA A 74 6.47 -0.91 -3.62
CA ALA A 74 6.09 0.05 -2.60
C ALA A 74 4.66 0.54 -2.89
N LEU A 75 3.80 0.49 -1.89
CA LEU A 75 2.40 0.87 -1.97
C LEU A 75 2.16 2.06 -1.05
N HIS A 76 1.60 3.13 -1.58
CA HIS A 76 1.34 4.38 -0.87
C HIS A 76 -0.15 4.62 -0.77
N SER A 77 -0.64 4.87 0.44
CA SER A 77 -1.99 5.42 0.65
C SER A 77 -2.10 6.79 -0.02
N ALA A 78 -3.33 7.27 -0.24
CA ALA A 78 -3.51 8.68 -0.53
C ALA A 78 -3.15 9.50 0.72
N THR A 79 -2.77 10.76 0.47
CA THR A 79 -2.45 11.76 1.49
C THR A 79 -3.51 12.84 1.46
N VAL A 80 -3.86 13.35 2.64
CA VAL A 80 -4.53 14.65 2.79
C VAL A 80 -3.50 15.65 3.28
N ASP A 81 -3.55 16.90 2.82
CA ASP A 81 -2.66 17.92 3.34
C ASP A 81 -3.08 18.30 4.78
N PRO A 82 -2.12 18.55 5.69
CA PRO A 82 -2.44 19.10 6.99
C PRO A 82 -3.09 20.49 6.83
N VAL A 83 -4.09 20.78 7.66
CA VAL A 83 -4.67 22.11 7.74
C VAL A 83 -3.70 23.01 8.51
N GLU A 84 -3.34 24.15 7.93
CA GLU A 84 -2.44 25.12 8.57
C GLU A 84 -2.99 25.58 9.93
N GLY A 85 -2.17 25.46 10.97
CA GLY A 85 -2.55 25.76 12.36
C GLY A 85 -3.34 24.65 13.07
N ASP A 86 -3.59 23.51 12.42
CA ASP A 86 -4.22 22.32 12.98
C ASP A 86 -3.45 21.04 12.62
N GLU A 87 -2.13 21.16 12.42
CA GLU A 87 -1.22 20.05 12.08
C GLU A 87 -1.30 18.86 13.06
N PRO A 88 -1.54 19.05 14.38
CA PRO A 88 -1.69 17.92 15.30
C PRO A 88 -2.85 16.97 14.98
N LYS A 89 -3.84 17.41 14.19
CA LYS A 89 -4.95 16.56 13.74
C LYS A 89 -4.68 15.84 12.43
N TRP A 90 -3.55 16.10 11.78
CA TRP A 90 -3.21 15.43 10.54
C TRP A 90 -3.09 13.91 10.76
N PRO A 91 -3.91 13.09 10.08
CA PRO A 91 -3.91 11.64 10.31
C PRO A 91 -2.62 10.97 9.83
N GLY A 92 -1.85 11.64 8.98
CA GLY A 92 -0.62 11.14 8.37
C GLY A 92 -0.85 10.40 7.06
N GLU A 93 0.10 9.55 6.70
CA GLU A 93 0.06 8.66 5.54
C GLU A 93 0.58 7.28 5.91
N ALA A 94 0.19 6.25 5.15
CA ALA A 94 0.65 4.89 5.33
C ALA A 94 1.32 4.37 4.05
N LYS A 95 2.41 3.62 4.23
CA LYS A 95 3.14 2.97 3.14
C LYS A 95 3.42 1.52 3.52
N MET A 96 3.29 0.62 2.56
CA MET A 96 3.73 -0.77 2.70
C MET A 96 4.75 -1.09 1.64
N VAL A 97 5.79 -1.81 2.04
CA VAL A 97 6.89 -2.17 1.14
C VAL A 97 7.15 -3.65 1.27
N ASP A 98 7.28 -4.30 0.12
CA ASP A 98 7.92 -5.58 0.02
C ASP A 98 9.27 -5.39 -0.68
N ALA A 99 10.35 -5.72 0.03
CA ALA A 99 11.73 -5.54 -0.42
C ALA A 99 12.45 -6.86 -0.73
N HIS A 100 11.78 -8.01 -0.58
CA HIS A 100 12.39 -9.34 -0.70
C HIS A 100 12.05 -10.05 -2.03
#